data_AF-A0A3R9KGR9-F1
#
_entry.id   AF-A0A3R9KGR9-F1
#
_cell.length_a   1.000
_cell.length_b   1.000
_cell.length_c   1.000
_cell.angle_alpha   90.00
_cell.angle_beta   90.00
_cell.angle_gamma   90.00
#
_symmetry.space_group_name_H-M   'P 1'
#
loop_
_entity.id
_entity.type
_entity.pdbx_description
1 polymer ?
#
loop_
_entity_poly.entity_id
_entity_poly.type
_entity_poly.pdbx_seq_one_letter_code
_entity_poly.pdbx_strand_id
1 'polypeptide(L)'
;MYSKRYKQIIWNDTAANPYSKENLARRLLTYTDDAEKIQALTGFNEKKQDALREKNSQAVKVFNDFLLHIMECQNQGIDFRSSRNGADLDTAVMEVLDLTEEQYILHKQSILRRLERKRNKRSV
;
A
#
# COMPACT_ATOMS: atom_id res chain seq x y z
N MET A 1 2.62 1.40 -15.69
CA MET A 1 3.14 0.17 -15.04
C MET A 1 3.22 0.41 -13.53
N TYR A 2 2.43 -0.31 -12.73
CA TYR A 2 2.36 -0.10 -11.28
C TYR A 2 3.68 -0.45 -10.56
N SER A 3 4.06 0.31 -9.53
CA SER A 3 5.30 0.10 -8.77
C SER A 3 5.29 -1.22 -7.99
N LYS A 4 6.46 -1.82 -7.70
CA LYS A 4 6.60 -3.05 -6.90
C LYS A 4 5.80 -2.97 -5.58
N ARG A 5 5.81 -1.80 -4.93
CA ARG A 5 5.11 -1.53 -3.66
C ARG A 5 3.59 -1.54 -3.81
N TYR A 6 3.06 -0.95 -4.89
CA TYR A 6 1.62 -1.00 -5.17
C TYR A 6 1.15 -2.46 -5.26
N LYS A 7 1.89 -3.29 -6.00
CA LYS A 7 1.57 -4.72 -6.14
C LYS A 7 1.58 -5.42 -4.79
N GLN A 8 2.60 -5.19 -3.96
CA GLN A 8 2.72 -5.82 -2.64
C GLN A 8 1.53 -5.49 -1.73
N ILE A 9 1.09 -4.22 -1.70
CA ILE A 9 -0.08 -3.83 -0.91
C ILE A 9 -1.33 -4.58 -1.36
N ILE A 10 -1.56 -4.71 -2.66
CA ILE A 10 -2.72 -5.46 -3.19
C ILE A 10 -2.58 -6.95 -2.88
N TRP A 11 -1.37 -7.51 -2.95
CA TRP A 11 -1.12 -8.90 -2.57
C TRP A 11 -1.50 -9.18 -1.11
N ASN A 12 -1.12 -8.29 -0.19
CA ASN A 12 -1.45 -8.40 1.23
C ASN A 12 -2.95 -8.18 1.50
N ASP A 13 -3.56 -7.17 0.89
CA ASP A 13 -5.00 -6.87 1.06
C ASP A 13 -5.90 -8.05 0.62
N THR A 14 -5.43 -8.82 -0.35
CA THR A 14 -6.15 -9.98 -0.89
C THR A 14 -5.74 -11.32 -0.27
N ALA A 15 -4.84 -11.33 0.72
CA ALA A 15 -4.24 -12.54 1.28
C ALA A 15 -5.24 -13.46 1.99
N ALA A 16 -6.33 -12.92 2.54
CA ALA A 16 -7.34 -13.72 3.23
C ALA A 16 -8.11 -14.67 2.31
N ASN A 17 -8.21 -14.37 1.01
CA ASN A 17 -8.84 -15.24 0.02
C ASN A 17 -8.12 -15.13 -1.33
N PRO A 18 -6.91 -15.69 -1.46
CA PRO A 18 -5.97 -15.35 -2.54
C PRO A 18 -6.43 -15.81 -3.92
N TYR A 19 -7.36 -16.77 -4.00
CA TYR A 19 -7.80 -17.41 -5.24
C TYR A 19 -9.26 -17.12 -5.62
N SER A 20 -9.94 -16.22 -4.90
CA SER A 20 -11.25 -15.77 -5.36
C SER A 20 -11.12 -15.07 -6.72
N LYS A 21 -12.12 -15.21 -7.60
CA LYS A 21 -12.09 -14.59 -8.93
C LYS A 21 -11.89 -13.07 -8.85
N GLU A 22 -12.50 -12.43 -7.85
CA GLU A 22 -12.29 -11.01 -7.57
C GLU A 22 -10.84 -10.70 -7.22
N ASN A 23 -10.23 -11.44 -6.29
CA ASN A 23 -8.87 -11.16 -5.84
C ASN A 23 -7.82 -11.49 -6.91
N LEU A 24 -8.06 -12.53 -7.71
CA LEU A 24 -7.26 -12.79 -8.91
C LEU A 24 -7.35 -11.63 -9.91
N ALA A 25 -8.55 -11.13 -10.19
CA ALA A 25 -8.73 -9.96 -11.07
C ALA A 25 -8.01 -8.72 -10.51
N ARG A 26 -8.17 -8.42 -9.21
CA ARG A 26 -7.50 -7.31 -8.53
C ARG A 26 -5.98 -7.40 -8.64
N ARG A 27 -5.40 -8.60 -8.53
CA ARG A 27 -3.95 -8.83 -8.69
C ARG A 27 -3.51 -8.66 -10.15
N LEU A 28 -4.23 -9.24 -11.11
CA LEU A 28 -3.93 -9.13 -12.54
C LEU A 28 -3.94 -7.68 -13.03
N LEU A 29 -4.90 -6.87 -12.56
CA LEU A 29 -5.00 -5.43 -12.82
C LEU A 29 -3.75 -4.65 -12.37
N THR A 30 -2.91 -5.21 -11.50
CA THR A 30 -1.63 -4.58 -11.11
C THR A 30 -0.49 -4.85 -12.10
N TYR A 31 -0.64 -5.83 -13.00
CA TYR A 31 0.38 -6.22 -13.98
C TYR A 31 0.04 -5.79 -15.41
N THR A 32 -1.24 -5.69 -15.75
CA THR A 32 -1.69 -5.37 -17.11
C THR A 32 -2.99 -4.57 -17.11
N ASP A 33 -3.17 -3.77 -18.15
CA ASP A 33 -4.39 -3.02 -18.44
C ASP A 33 -5.24 -3.69 -19.54
N ASP A 34 -4.84 -4.88 -19.98
CA ASP A 34 -5.54 -5.68 -21.00
C ASP A 34 -6.88 -6.22 -20.46
N ALA A 35 -7.93 -5.42 -20.67
CA ALA A 35 -9.26 -5.68 -20.15
C ALA A 35 -9.87 -6.98 -20.70
N GLU A 36 -9.59 -7.30 -21.97
CA GLU A 36 -10.11 -8.51 -22.62
C GLU A 36 -9.52 -9.78 -21.99
N LYS A 37 -8.20 -9.82 -21.77
CA LYS A 37 -7.56 -10.97 -21.09
C LYS A 37 -8.05 -11.13 -19.67
N ILE A 38 -8.19 -10.03 -18.92
CA ILE A 38 -8.70 -10.08 -17.55
C ILE A 38 -10.14 -10.57 -17.53
N GLN A 39 -10.98 -10.11 -18.46
CA GLN A 39 -12.35 -10.57 -18.60
C GLN A 39 -12.42 -12.06 -18.95
N ALA A 40 -11.59 -12.54 -19.88
CA ALA A 40 -11.55 -13.95 -20.26
C ALA A 40 -11.16 -14.86 -19.08
N LEU A 41 -10.21 -14.43 -18.23
CA LEU A 41 -9.73 -15.22 -17.10
C LEU A 41 -10.66 -15.17 -15.88
N THR A 42 -11.34 -14.05 -15.66
CA THR A 42 -12.02 -13.79 -14.38
C THR A 42 -13.54 -13.61 -14.52
N GLY A 43 -14.03 -13.34 -15.73
CA GLY A 43 -15.43 -13.01 -16.02
C GLY A 43 -15.83 -11.57 -15.65
N PHE A 44 -14.89 -10.72 -15.26
CA PHE A 44 -15.14 -9.32 -14.93
C PHE A 44 -15.05 -8.48 -16.20
N ASN A 45 -16.17 -7.89 -16.62
CA ASN A 45 -16.19 -6.91 -17.72
C ASN A 45 -15.57 -5.58 -17.31
N GLU A 46 -15.34 -4.70 -18.29
CA GLU A 46 -14.68 -3.39 -18.11
C GLU A 46 -15.22 -2.59 -16.92
N LYS A 47 -16.55 -2.37 -16.84
CA LYS A 47 -17.18 -1.65 -15.73
C LYS A 47 -16.85 -2.27 -14.36
N LYS A 48 -16.83 -3.60 -14.25
CA LYS A 48 -16.47 -4.26 -13.00
C LYS A 48 -14.97 -4.15 -12.74
N GLN A 49 -14.12 -4.20 -13.77
CA GLN A 49 -12.68 -4.00 -13.62
C GLN A 49 -12.37 -2.59 -13.10
N ASP A 50 -13.08 -1.55 -13.55
CA ASP A 50 -12.93 -0.19 -13.02
C ASP A 50 -13.26 -0.12 -11.53
N ALA A 51 -14.34 -0.77 -11.10
CA ALA A 51 -14.67 -0.88 -9.69
C ALA A 51 -13.57 -1.60 -8.88
N LEU A 52 -12.93 -2.63 -9.46
CA LEU A 52 -11.79 -3.30 -8.83
C LEU A 52 -10.54 -2.43 -8.78
N ARG A 53 -10.29 -1.60 -9.80
CA ARG A 53 -9.21 -0.61 -9.78
C ARG A 53 -9.43 0.40 -8.66
N GLU A 54 -10.66 0.87 -8.47
CA GLU A 54 -10.99 1.77 -7.37
C GLU A 54 -10.77 1.11 -6.01
N LYS A 55 -11.19 -0.16 -5.85
CA LYS A 55 -10.87 -0.92 -4.63
C LYS A 55 -9.36 -1.02 -4.38
N ASN A 56 -8.56 -1.27 -5.42
CA ASN A 56 -7.11 -1.29 -5.29
C ASN A 56 -6.54 0.08 -4.90
N SER A 57 -7.01 1.16 -5.52
CA SER A 57 -6.63 2.53 -5.18
C SER A 57 -6.95 2.85 -3.72
N GLN A 58 -8.13 2.45 -3.24
CA GLN A 58 -8.55 2.64 -1.87
C GLN A 58 -7.69 1.84 -0.87
N ALA A 59 -7.36 0.57 -1.16
CA ALA A 59 -6.48 -0.23 -0.30
C ALA A 59 -5.10 0.43 -0.14
N VAL A 60 -4.53 0.93 -1.25
CA VAL A 60 -3.25 1.65 -1.24
C VAL A 60 -3.35 2.96 -0.49
N LYS A 61 -4.45 3.70 -0.64
CA LYS A 61 -4.69 4.92 0.12
C LYS A 61 -4.75 4.64 1.63
N VAL A 62 -5.55 3.67 2.06
CA VAL A 62 -5.68 3.28 3.47
C VAL A 62 -4.32 2.94 4.08
N PHE A 63 -3.53 2.12 3.38
CA PHE A 63 -2.20 1.76 3.86
C PHE A 63 -1.26 2.96 3.95
N ASN A 64 -1.25 3.84 2.94
CA ASN A 64 -0.44 5.05 2.98
C ASN A 64 -0.86 6.03 4.08
N ASP A 65 -2.16 6.18 4.32
CA ASP A 65 -2.71 7.03 5.39
C ASP A 65 -2.33 6.46 6.77
N PHE A 66 -2.35 5.14 6.93
CA PHE A 66 -1.85 4.47 8.14
C PHE A 66 -0.35 4.74 8.37
N LEU A 67 0.50 4.57 7.35
CA LEU A 67 1.91 4.90 7.46
C LEU A 67 2.17 6.36 7.80
N LEU A 68 1.38 7.27 7.22
CA LEU A 68 1.47 8.69 7.49
C LEU A 68 1.18 8.98 8.96
N HIS A 69 0.10 8.40 9.47
CA HIS A 69 -0.31 8.57 10.86
C HIS A 69 0.76 8.05 11.84
N ILE A 70 1.36 6.90 11.56
CA ILE A 70 2.48 6.36 12.35
C ILE A 70 3.63 7.37 12.44
N MET A 71 4.03 7.96 11.31
CA MET A 71 5.14 8.91 11.28
C MET A 71 4.80 10.21 12.02
N GLU A 72 3.55 10.67 11.95
CA GLU A 72 3.07 11.80 12.74
C GLU A 72 3.16 11.52 14.24
N CYS A 73 2.75 10.33 14.68
CA CYS A 73 2.88 9.91 16.07
C CYS A 73 4.34 9.78 16.52
N GLN A 74 5.22 9.20 15.71
CA GLN A 74 6.67 9.14 15.99
C GLN A 74 7.27 10.55 16.15
N ASN A 75 6.89 11.49 15.28
CA ASN A 75 7.33 12.89 15.38
C ASN A 75 6.82 13.61 16.63
N GLN A 76 5.75 13.11 17.27
CA GLN A 76 5.23 13.59 18.55
C GLN A 76 5.89 12.91 19.75
N GLY A 77 6.88 12.03 19.53
CA GLY A 77 7.62 11.33 20.59
C GLY A 77 6.97 10.03 21.06
N ILE A 78 5.97 9.50 20.34
CA ILE A 78 5.37 8.20 20.66
C ILE A 78 6.34 7.09 20.20
N ASP A 79 6.81 6.29 21.16
CA ASP A 79 7.61 5.10 20.89
C ASP A 79 6.71 3.89 20.64
N PHE A 80 6.85 3.29 19.45
CA PHE A 80 6.10 2.10 19.03
C PHE A 80 6.87 0.80 19.26
N ARG A 81 8.03 0.84 19.91
CA ARG A 81 8.80 -0.36 20.24
C ARG A 81 8.05 -1.21 21.28
N SER A 82 7.81 -2.47 20.93
CA SER A 82 7.29 -3.45 21.88
C SER A 82 8.39 -3.95 22.78
N SER A 83 8.23 -3.78 24.10
CA SER A 83 9.13 -4.35 25.11
C SER A 83 9.06 -5.88 25.20
N ARG A 84 8.02 -6.51 24.65
CA ARG A 84 7.79 -7.97 24.76
C ARG A 84 8.46 -8.78 23.65
N ASN A 85 8.49 -8.27 22.42
CA ASN A 85 8.91 -9.06 21.26
C ASN A 85 10.07 -8.45 20.49
N GLY A 86 10.58 -7.27 20.87
CA GLY A 86 11.68 -6.58 20.19
C GLY A 86 11.37 -6.09 18.77
N ALA A 87 10.26 -6.50 18.18
CA ALA A 87 9.78 -6.01 16.90
C ALA A 87 9.38 -4.54 17.04
N ASP A 88 10.07 -3.68 16.31
CA ASP A 88 9.65 -2.31 16.12
C ASP A 88 8.71 -2.19 14.90
N LEU A 89 7.89 -1.16 14.93
CA LEU A 89 6.88 -0.91 13.89
C LEU A 89 7.53 -0.68 12.52
N ASP A 90 8.76 -0.17 12.49
CA ASP A 90 9.52 0.05 11.27
C ASP A 90 9.84 -1.31 10.61
N THR A 91 10.21 -2.33 11.39
CA THR A 91 10.38 -3.73 10.93
C THR A 91 9.09 -4.31 10.35
N ALA A 92 7.96 -4.11 11.03
CA ALA A 92 6.67 -4.60 10.53
C ALA A 92 6.30 -3.95 9.18
N VAL A 93 6.59 -2.65 9.00
CA VAL A 93 6.33 -1.97 7.73
C VAL A 93 7.27 -2.46 6.63
N MET A 94 8.54 -2.75 6.94
CA MET A 94 9.48 -3.35 6.01
C MET A 94 8.99 -4.70 5.49
N GLU A 95 8.51 -5.57 6.39
CA GLU A 95 7.95 -6.88 6.01
C GLU A 95 6.70 -6.74 5.15
N VAL A 96 5.76 -5.88 5.55
CA VAL A 96 4.52 -5.65 4.78
C VAL A 96 4.82 -5.15 3.37
N LEU A 97 5.82 -4.29 3.21
CA LEU A 97 6.15 -3.71 1.91
C LEU A 97 7.23 -4.47 1.12
N ASP A 98 7.78 -5.55 1.68
CA ASP A 98 8.93 -6.28 1.13
C ASP A 98 10.09 -5.30 0.80
N LEU A 99 10.47 -4.50 1.81
CA LEU A 99 11.55 -3.51 1.71
C LEU A 99 12.77 -3.97 2.49
N THR A 100 13.95 -3.70 1.93
CA THR A 100 15.18 -3.66 2.71
C THR A 100 15.20 -2.41 3.61
N GLU A 101 16.06 -2.41 4.63
CA GLU A 101 16.26 -1.26 5.50
C GLU A 101 16.58 0.03 4.73
N GLU A 102 17.51 -0.04 3.77
CA GLU A 102 17.85 1.11 2.90
C GLU A 102 16.65 1.62 2.11
N GLN A 103 15.85 0.71 1.54
CA GLN A 103 14.65 1.06 0.78
C GLN A 103 13.59 1.69 1.67
N TYR A 104 13.47 1.22 2.91
CA TYR A 104 12.56 1.76 3.90
C TYR A 104 12.97 3.15 4.38
N ILE A 105 14.25 3.39 4.66
CA ILE A 105 14.78 4.72 5.00
C ILE A 105 14.44 5.73 3.89
N LEU A 106 14.71 5.38 2.63
CA LEU A 106 14.37 6.24 1.49
C LEU A 106 12.86 6.45 1.35
N HIS A 107 12.06 5.42 1.63
CA HIS A 107 10.60 5.52 1.60
C HIS A 107 10.08 6.49 2.68
N LYS A 108 10.61 6.38 3.91
CA LYS A 108 10.29 7.25 5.06
C LYS A 108 10.64 8.70 4.76
N GLN A 109 11.83 8.96 4.23
CA GLN A 109 12.23 10.31 3.81
C GLN A 109 11.29 10.92 2.76
N SER A 110 10.83 10.12 1.79
CA SER A 110 9.89 10.59 0.76
C SER A 110 8.54 11.01 1.36
N ILE A 111 8.05 10.25 2.34
CA ILE A 111 6.79 10.54 3.05
C ILE A 111 6.95 11.79 3.93
N LEU A 112 8.05 11.91 4.67
CA LEU A 112 8.34 13.09 5.50
C LEU A 112 8.41 14.37 4.68
N ARG A 113 9.09 14.36 3.52
CA ARG A 113 9.10 15.52 2.60
C ARG A 113 7.70 15.90 2.11
N ARG A 114 6.81 14.91 1.91
CA ARG A 114 5.40 15.17 1.54
C ARG A 114 4.63 15.80 2.71
N LEU A 115 4.87 15.36 3.94
CA LEU A 115 4.29 15.95 5.15
C LEU A 115 4.71 17.41 5.32
N GLU A 116 6.00 17.72 5.21
CA GLU A 116 6.53 19.08 5.29
C GLU A 116 5.88 20.00 4.26
N ARG A 117 5.77 19.54 3.00
CA ARG A 117 5.09 20.30 1.94
C ARG A 117 3.61 20.55 2.25
N LYS A 118 2.89 19.57 2.81
CA LYS A 118 1.48 19.73 3.20
C LYS A 118 1.33 20.70 4.38
N ARG A 119 2.24 20.65 5.36
CA ARG A 119 2.24 21.55 6.51
C ARG A 119 2.50 23.00 6.08
N ASN A 120 3.51 23.21 5.24
CA ASN A 120 3.83 24.55 4.71
C ASN A 120 2.70 25.15 3.88
N LYS A 121 1.90 24.33 3.18
CA LYS A 121 0.70 24.80 2.45
C LYS A 121 -0.48 25.20 3.34
N ARG A 122 -0.52 24.74 4.60
CA ARG A 122 -1.59 25.08 5.57
C ARG A 122 -1.23 26.29 6.44
N SER A 123 0.02 26.76 6.38
CA SER A 123 0.53 27.89 7.14
C SER A 123 0.57 29.20 6.35
N VAL A 124 -0.03 29.21 5.15
CA VAL A 124 -0.25 30.37 4.26
C VAL A 124 -1.75 30.52 4.06
#